data_AF-A0A952KIR4-F1
#
_entry.id   AF-A0A952KIR4-F1
#
_cell.length_a   1.000
_cell.length_b   1.000
_cell.length_c   1.000
_cell.angle_alpha   90.00
_cell.angle_beta   90.00
_cell.angle_gamma   90.00
#
_symmetry.space_group_name_H-M   'P 1'
#
loop_
_entity.id
_entity.type
_entity.pdbx_description
1 polymer ?
#
loop_
_entity_poly.entity_id
_entity_poly.type
_entity_poly.pdbx_seq_one_letter_code
_entity_poly.pdbx_strand_id
1 'polypeptide(L)'
;MTRIWRAAAFATAAGLAPLAQAAPVPADPVQRCRELIPMIGKATEEAPTVGKVTPVGDNGCHYSDLLVATSRYQGWTVGSLTIDRIDFKRFYTDRLPLTLSVRAEDIRFTAPAMPAANNYQMKLVQKPVEVTFDFDYDAGTDVLTLRDATFRGQQIGHLTVTAAVRGLNLDKLAADQVVDPAAVAGVALQSLTVEFDNQGMFEGYALLPILFALPDGETDPEGAVAAAKLQGMAQLAILVAAGVPKDSVAAIGRFIQSMPQPRGPFRLSLAPQPPFPLAELAELEPGGISELAKLTAVLKRLNLTASY
;
A
#
# COMPACT_ATOMS: atom_id res chain seq x y z
N MET A 1 39.50 58.61 -4.65
CA MET A 1 40.82 58.59 -4.01
C MET A 1 40.65 58.25 -2.54
N THR A 2 41.21 57.09 -2.16
CA THR A 2 41.82 56.74 -0.86
C THR A 2 41.12 57.02 0.49
N ARG A 3 40.56 55.92 1.00
CA ARG A 3 40.36 55.44 2.38
C ARG A 3 41.22 56.04 3.51
N ILE A 4 40.59 56.25 4.67
CA ILE A 4 41.20 56.07 6.01
C ILE A 4 40.23 55.26 6.88
N TRP A 5 40.78 54.24 7.55
CA TRP A 5 40.11 53.26 8.41
C TRP A 5 39.67 53.82 9.76
N ARG A 6 38.51 53.37 10.26
CA ARG A 6 38.30 53.06 11.68
C ARG A 6 37.44 51.81 11.81
N ALA A 7 38.00 50.82 12.52
CA ALA A 7 37.32 49.61 12.95
C ALA A 7 36.22 49.94 13.95
N ALA A 8 35.06 49.29 13.80
CA ALA A 8 34.09 49.12 14.86
C ALA A 8 33.70 47.63 14.86
N ALA A 9 33.95 46.99 15.99
CA ALA A 9 33.59 45.61 16.25
C ALA A 9 32.06 45.47 16.27
N PHE A 10 31.54 44.52 15.51
CA PHE A 10 30.21 43.95 15.75
C PHE A 10 30.39 42.46 16.01
N ALA A 11 30.38 42.12 17.31
CA ALA A 11 29.97 40.81 17.75
C ALA A 11 28.45 40.76 17.63
N THR A 12 27.94 40.02 16.65
CA THR A 12 26.53 39.60 16.62
C THR A 12 26.50 38.09 16.69
N ALA A 13 25.94 37.64 17.81
CA ALA A 13 25.74 36.25 18.17
C ALA A 13 25.12 35.46 17.02
N ALA A 14 25.74 34.34 16.68
CA ALA A 14 25.09 33.29 15.92
C ALA A 14 23.90 32.79 16.75
N GLY A 15 22.69 33.15 16.32
CA GLY A 15 21.47 32.55 16.83
C GLY A 15 21.50 31.07 16.50
N LEU A 16 21.74 30.24 17.52
CA LEU A 16 21.42 28.83 17.48
C LEU A 16 19.90 28.73 17.41
N ALA A 17 19.35 28.51 16.23
CA ALA A 17 17.99 28.01 16.12
C ALA A 17 17.92 26.69 16.91
N PRO A 18 16.95 26.51 17.82
CA PRO A 18 16.80 25.24 18.50
C PRO A 18 16.53 24.18 17.43
N LEU A 19 17.40 23.17 17.37
CA LEU A 19 17.15 21.93 16.63
C LEU A 19 15.76 21.45 17.06
N ALA A 20 14.88 21.18 16.10
CA ALA A 20 13.55 20.63 16.36
C ALA A 20 13.69 19.40 17.27
N GLN A 21 13.32 19.57 18.54
CA GLN A 21 13.33 18.49 19.51
C GLN A 21 12.10 17.63 19.24
N ALA A 22 12.33 16.32 19.05
CA ALA A 22 11.27 15.34 18.90
C ALA A 22 10.22 15.52 20.02
N ALA A 23 8.94 15.51 19.66
CA ALA A 23 7.87 15.68 20.63
C ALA A 23 7.90 14.51 21.63
N PRO A 24 7.86 14.76 22.95
CA PRO A 24 7.77 13.68 23.92
C PRO A 24 6.43 12.95 23.74
N VAL A 25 6.45 11.61 23.84
CA VAL A 25 5.22 10.80 23.81
C VAL A 25 4.29 11.24 24.94
N PRO A 26 3.04 11.64 24.67
CA PRO A 26 2.09 12.03 25.71
C PRO A 26 1.86 10.92 26.74
N ALA A 27 1.91 11.29 28.02
CA ALA A 27 1.62 10.39 29.13
C ALA A 27 0.14 9.99 29.16
N ASP A 28 -0.77 10.92 28.82
CA ASP A 28 -2.20 10.63 28.70
C ASP A 28 -2.47 9.73 27.47
N PRO A 29 -2.96 8.49 27.66
CA PRO A 29 -3.24 7.57 26.56
C PRO A 29 -4.31 8.11 25.59
N VAL A 30 -5.28 8.89 26.08
CA VAL A 30 -6.33 9.45 25.22
C VAL A 30 -5.75 10.52 24.30
N GLN A 31 -4.98 11.46 24.85
CA GLN A 31 -4.25 12.44 24.06
C GLN A 31 -3.33 11.77 23.04
N ARG A 32 -2.58 10.73 23.46
CA ARG A 32 -1.68 9.98 22.60
C ARG A 32 -2.36 9.40 21.37
N CYS A 33 -3.55 8.83 21.54
CA CYS A 33 -4.37 8.32 20.44
C CYS A 33 -4.93 9.46 19.57
N ARG A 34 -5.42 10.56 20.15
CA ARG A 34 -5.95 11.70 19.36
C ARG A 34 -4.91 12.29 18.43
N GLU A 35 -3.65 12.35 18.86
CA GLU A 35 -2.54 12.88 18.07
C GLU A 35 -2.11 11.96 16.91
N LEU A 36 -2.60 10.70 16.85
CA LEU A 36 -2.44 9.85 15.66
C LEU A 36 -3.35 10.30 14.49
N ILE A 37 -4.48 10.97 14.76
CA ILE A 37 -5.52 11.27 13.75
C ILE A 37 -5.01 12.17 12.63
N PRO A 38 -4.29 13.28 12.90
CA PRO A 38 -3.76 14.12 11.83
C PRO A 38 -2.79 13.36 10.90
N MET A 39 -2.10 12.34 11.41
CA MET A 39 -1.21 11.48 10.61
C MET A 39 -2.00 10.53 9.71
N ILE A 40 -3.14 10.00 10.17
CA ILE A 40 -4.09 9.25 9.31
C ILE A 40 -4.56 10.15 8.15
N GLY A 41 -4.71 11.44 8.41
CA GLY A 41 -5.11 12.47 7.45
C GLY A 41 -4.01 13.08 6.59
N LYS A 42 -2.73 12.70 6.74
CA LYS A 42 -1.66 13.31 5.92
C LYS A 42 -1.81 13.06 4.42
N ALA A 43 -2.66 12.10 4.04
CA ALA A 43 -3.03 11.80 2.65
C ALA A 43 -4.34 12.49 2.20
N THR A 44 -4.94 13.37 3.02
CA THR A 44 -6.24 13.99 2.73
C THR A 44 -6.19 15.53 2.75
N GLU A 45 -7.07 16.17 1.98
CA GLU A 45 -7.16 17.64 1.92
C GLU A 45 -7.61 18.25 3.26
N GLU A 46 -8.48 17.53 3.98
CA GLU A 46 -9.02 17.95 5.27
C GLU A 46 -8.61 16.95 6.36
N ALA A 47 -8.42 17.44 7.58
CA ALA A 47 -8.12 16.58 8.72
C ALA A 47 -9.32 15.67 9.03
N PRO A 48 -9.11 14.36 9.24
CA PRO A 48 -10.19 13.44 9.59
C PRO A 48 -10.89 13.87 10.87
N THR A 49 -12.22 13.74 10.91
CA THR A 49 -12.99 13.92 12.14
C THR A 49 -13.29 12.56 12.76
N VAL A 50 -13.29 12.48 14.08
CA VAL A 50 -13.60 11.25 14.82
C VAL A 50 -14.74 11.49 15.80
N GLY A 51 -15.66 10.53 15.92
CA GLY A 51 -16.70 10.56 16.96
C GLY A 51 -16.13 10.30 18.35
N LYS A 52 -15.50 9.13 18.55
CA LYS A 52 -14.93 8.73 19.84
C LYS A 52 -13.57 8.07 19.69
N VAL A 53 -12.69 8.37 20.66
CA VAL A 53 -11.34 7.81 20.78
C VAL A 53 -11.24 7.09 22.12
N THR A 54 -10.79 5.83 22.09
CA THR A 54 -10.62 4.99 23.28
C THR A 54 -9.25 4.30 23.22
N PRO A 55 -8.37 4.49 24.21
CA PRO A 55 -7.12 3.71 24.29
C PRO A 55 -7.40 2.21 24.46
N VAL A 56 -6.57 1.38 23.84
CA VAL A 56 -6.64 -0.09 23.93
C VAL A 56 -5.30 -0.59 24.45
N GLY A 57 -5.25 -0.96 25.74
CA GLY A 57 -3.98 -1.27 26.41
C GLY A 57 -2.99 -0.10 26.37
N ASP A 58 -1.69 -0.40 26.43
CA ASP A 58 -0.63 0.63 26.48
C ASP A 58 -0.22 1.15 25.09
N ASN A 59 -0.43 0.33 24.06
CA ASN A 59 0.11 0.51 22.71
C ASN A 59 -0.96 0.45 21.61
N GLY A 60 -2.22 0.67 21.95
CA GLY A 60 -3.33 0.57 21.00
C GLY A 60 -4.36 1.68 21.16
N CYS A 61 -5.14 1.87 20.10
CA CYS A 61 -6.17 2.91 20.00
C CYS A 61 -7.38 2.38 19.23
N HIS A 62 -8.57 2.72 19.68
CA HIS A 62 -9.83 2.48 19.00
C HIS A 62 -10.50 3.81 18.67
N TYR A 63 -10.89 3.96 17.41
CA TYR A 63 -11.62 5.11 16.88
C TYR A 63 -12.96 4.64 16.34
N SER A 64 -14.00 5.42 16.57
CA SER A 64 -15.34 5.16 16.02
C SER A 64 -15.89 6.40 15.32
N ASP A 65 -16.69 6.14 14.29
CA ASP A 65 -17.30 7.16 13.42
C ASP A 65 -16.24 8.11 12.84
N LEU A 66 -15.19 7.54 12.24
CA LEU A 66 -14.16 8.31 11.56
C LEU A 66 -14.69 8.77 10.20
N LEU A 67 -14.54 10.05 9.90
CA LEU A 67 -14.81 10.63 8.59
C LEU A 67 -13.49 11.10 7.99
N VAL A 68 -13.17 10.53 6.83
CA VAL A 68 -11.97 10.82 6.05
C VAL A 68 -12.42 11.52 4.77
N ALA A 69 -12.36 12.84 4.75
CA ALA A 69 -12.73 13.62 3.57
C ALA A 69 -11.61 13.55 2.53
N THR A 70 -11.94 13.14 1.29
CA THR A 70 -10.97 13.14 0.18
C THR A 70 -11.15 14.36 -0.72
N SER A 71 -12.30 15.02 -0.64
CA SER A 71 -12.53 16.39 -1.10
C SER A 71 -13.71 17.00 -0.36
N ARG A 72 -14.00 18.27 -0.61
CA ARG A 72 -15.22 18.94 -0.11
C ARG A 72 -16.55 18.25 -0.49
N TYR A 73 -16.53 17.32 -1.45
CA TYR A 73 -17.73 16.66 -1.97
C TYR A 73 -17.84 15.19 -1.62
N GLN A 74 -16.73 14.55 -1.25
CA GLN A 74 -16.66 13.12 -1.10
C GLN A 74 -15.65 12.68 -0.04
N GLY A 75 -15.85 11.50 0.50
CA GLY A 75 -14.96 10.93 1.50
C GLY A 75 -15.36 9.51 1.86
N TRP A 76 -14.85 9.07 3.00
CA TRP A 76 -15.12 7.76 3.56
C TRP A 76 -15.53 7.87 5.01
N THR A 77 -16.54 7.09 5.41
CA THR A 77 -16.84 6.84 6.81
C THR A 77 -16.27 5.49 7.19
N VAL A 78 -15.57 5.41 8.31
CA VAL A 78 -15.10 4.16 8.91
C VAL A 78 -15.82 4.01 10.25
N GLY A 79 -16.62 2.96 10.40
CA GLY A 79 -17.39 2.73 11.62
C GLY A 79 -16.49 2.42 12.81
N SER A 80 -15.45 1.61 12.58
CA SER A 80 -14.47 1.23 13.61
C SER A 80 -13.07 1.16 13.02
N LEU A 81 -12.11 1.84 13.63
CA LEU A 81 -10.69 1.70 13.34
C LEU A 81 -9.99 1.30 14.63
N THR A 82 -9.40 0.11 14.64
CA THR A 82 -8.59 -0.40 15.74
C THR A 82 -7.13 -0.43 15.33
N ILE A 83 -6.27 0.15 16.14
CA ILE A 83 -4.83 0.00 16.11
C ILE A 83 -4.49 -0.87 17.32
N ASP A 84 -4.25 -2.16 17.13
CA ASP A 84 -4.00 -3.11 18.22
C ASP A 84 -2.58 -2.95 18.80
N ARG A 85 -1.63 -2.58 17.94
CA ARG A 85 -0.21 -2.46 18.29
C ARG A 85 0.44 -1.36 17.45
N ILE A 86 1.05 -0.37 18.11
CA ILE A 86 1.89 0.66 17.48
C ILE A 86 3.08 1.03 18.37
N ASP A 87 4.25 1.25 17.75
CA ASP A 87 5.42 1.83 18.42
C ASP A 87 5.26 3.36 18.51
N PHE A 88 4.62 3.83 19.59
CA PHE A 88 4.45 5.26 19.83
C PHE A 88 5.78 6.01 19.91
N LYS A 89 6.83 5.43 20.50
CA LYS A 89 8.10 6.13 20.65
C LYS A 89 8.70 6.47 19.29
N ARG A 90 8.66 5.54 18.34
CA ARG A 90 9.12 5.79 16.97
C ARG A 90 8.20 6.77 16.25
N PHE A 91 6.89 6.60 16.40
CA PHE A 91 5.90 7.51 15.82
C PHE A 91 6.17 8.99 16.21
N TYR A 92 6.35 9.28 17.51
CA TYR A 92 6.59 10.65 18.00
C TYR A 92 7.99 11.21 17.69
N THR A 93 8.86 10.38 17.11
CA THR A 93 10.18 10.79 16.62
C THR A 93 10.23 10.85 15.09
N ASP A 94 9.07 10.93 14.44
CA ASP A 94 8.89 10.96 12.98
C ASP A 94 9.52 9.77 12.26
N ARG A 95 9.48 8.60 12.90
CA ARG A 95 9.98 7.34 12.33
C ARG A 95 8.84 6.35 12.12
N LEU A 96 8.96 5.53 11.08
CA LEU A 96 8.05 4.41 10.90
C LEU A 96 8.10 3.46 12.11
N PRO A 97 6.95 2.96 12.59
CA PRO A 97 6.92 2.02 13.69
C PRO A 97 7.53 0.67 13.26
N LEU A 98 8.15 -0.06 14.20
CA LEU A 98 8.65 -1.41 13.89
C LEU A 98 7.54 -2.44 13.80
N THR A 99 6.41 -2.17 14.45
CA THR A 99 5.24 -3.03 14.44
C THR A 99 4.00 -2.19 14.31
N LEU A 100 3.06 -2.66 13.50
CA LEU A 100 1.77 -2.02 13.31
C LEU A 100 0.74 -3.10 13.05
N SER A 101 -0.37 -3.08 13.80
CA SER A 101 -1.55 -3.89 13.50
C SER A 101 -2.77 -2.98 13.51
N VAL A 102 -3.44 -2.91 12.36
CA VAL A 102 -4.57 -2.03 12.10
C VAL A 102 -5.71 -2.83 11.48
N ARG A 103 -6.93 -2.55 11.94
CA ARG A 103 -8.17 -3.09 11.40
C ARG A 103 -9.18 -1.96 11.26
N ALA A 104 -9.67 -1.74 10.05
CA ALA A 104 -10.69 -0.76 9.73
C ALA A 104 -11.93 -1.48 9.20
N GLU A 105 -13.05 -1.32 9.88
CA GLU A 105 -14.32 -2.00 9.61
C GLU A 105 -15.41 -0.98 9.27
N ASP A 106 -16.46 -1.47 8.63
CA ASP A 106 -17.61 -0.68 8.22
C ASP A 106 -17.23 0.52 7.34
N ILE A 107 -16.21 0.35 6.49
CA ILE A 107 -15.75 1.39 5.56
C ILE A 107 -16.81 1.59 4.48
N ARG A 108 -17.26 2.83 4.31
CA ARG A 108 -18.27 3.25 3.33
C ARG A 108 -17.89 4.57 2.70
N PHE A 109 -18.30 4.76 1.47
CA PHE A 109 -18.14 6.01 0.74
C PHE A 109 -19.24 6.96 1.18
N THR A 110 -18.91 8.24 1.25
CA THR A 110 -19.86 9.29 1.56
C THR A 110 -19.67 10.44 0.59
N ALA A 111 -20.76 11.03 0.13
CA ALA A 111 -20.74 12.22 -0.70
C ALA A 111 -21.84 13.17 -0.20
N PRO A 112 -21.57 13.90 0.91
CA PRO A 112 -22.59 14.66 1.63
C PRO A 112 -23.22 15.76 0.76
N ALA A 113 -22.54 16.22 -0.29
CA ALA A 113 -23.06 17.19 -1.25
C ALA A 113 -24.15 16.63 -2.19
N MET A 114 -24.40 15.31 -2.18
CA MET A 114 -25.51 14.73 -2.94
C MET A 114 -26.87 15.03 -2.30
N PRO A 115 -27.96 15.08 -3.08
CA PRO A 115 -29.32 15.17 -2.55
C PRO A 115 -29.60 14.07 -1.52
N ALA A 116 -30.44 14.36 -0.52
CA ALA A 116 -30.73 13.43 0.58
C ALA A 116 -31.25 12.06 0.10
N ALA A 117 -32.04 12.03 -0.98
CA ALA A 117 -32.52 10.80 -1.60
C ALA A 117 -31.37 9.92 -2.13
N ASN A 118 -30.40 10.53 -2.84
CA ASN A 118 -29.21 9.84 -3.35
C ASN A 118 -28.32 9.33 -2.21
N ASN A 119 -28.12 10.13 -1.16
CA ASN A 119 -27.39 9.72 0.04
C ASN A 119 -28.06 8.54 0.75
N TYR A 120 -29.39 8.54 0.85
CA TYR A 120 -30.15 7.42 1.40
C TYR A 120 -30.02 6.16 0.53
N GLN A 121 -30.20 6.30 -0.79
CA GLN A 121 -30.02 5.19 -1.74
C GLN A 121 -28.61 4.61 -1.63
N MET A 122 -27.58 5.45 -1.61
CA MET A 122 -26.18 5.03 -1.47
C MET A 122 -25.95 4.21 -0.21
N LYS A 123 -26.50 4.65 0.93
CA LYS A 123 -26.43 3.88 2.20
C LYS A 123 -27.08 2.51 2.10
N LEU A 124 -28.16 2.36 1.32
CA LEU A 124 -28.86 1.08 1.15
C LEU A 124 -28.10 0.12 0.22
N VAL A 125 -27.54 0.63 -0.88
CA VAL A 125 -26.86 -0.19 -1.90
C VAL A 125 -25.42 -0.49 -1.51
N GLN A 126 -24.75 0.43 -0.83
CA GLN A 126 -23.36 0.24 -0.45
C GLN A 126 -23.24 -0.79 0.67
N LYS A 127 -22.42 -1.81 0.43
CA LYS A 127 -21.97 -2.73 1.48
C LYS A 127 -20.67 -2.24 2.08
N PRO A 128 -20.49 -2.43 3.39
CA PRO A 128 -19.25 -2.08 4.05
C PRO A 128 -18.12 -2.98 3.55
N VAL A 129 -16.93 -2.42 3.51
CA VAL A 129 -15.69 -3.16 3.30
C VAL A 129 -14.83 -3.08 4.57
N GLU A 130 -13.87 -3.96 4.66
CA GLU A 130 -12.91 -4.05 5.74
C GLU A 130 -11.49 -4.05 5.17
N VAL A 131 -10.59 -3.37 5.87
CA VAL A 131 -9.16 -3.37 5.61
C VAL A 131 -8.44 -3.83 6.88
N THR A 132 -7.52 -4.78 6.73
CA THR A 132 -6.57 -5.16 7.78
C THR A 132 -5.15 -4.98 7.28
N PHE A 133 -4.25 -4.61 8.19
CA PHE A 133 -2.83 -4.42 7.92
C PHE A 133 -2.02 -4.77 9.17
N ASP A 134 -1.20 -5.80 9.12
CA ASP A 134 -0.34 -6.25 10.21
C ASP A 134 1.08 -6.53 9.71
N PHE A 135 2.05 -5.80 10.25
CA PHE A 135 3.46 -6.08 10.01
C PHE A 135 4.30 -6.05 11.28
N ASP A 136 5.44 -6.73 11.19
CA ASP A 136 6.47 -6.80 12.21
C ASP A 136 7.84 -6.69 11.56
N TYR A 137 8.71 -5.84 12.08
CA TYR A 137 10.09 -5.69 11.66
C TYR A 137 11.04 -6.18 12.74
N ASP A 138 11.82 -7.21 12.40
CA ASP A 138 12.88 -7.74 13.25
C ASP A 138 14.21 -7.06 12.92
N ALA A 139 14.65 -6.16 13.81
CA ALA A 139 15.91 -5.45 13.67
C ALA A 139 17.15 -6.35 13.80
N GLY A 140 17.03 -7.52 14.42
CA GLY A 140 18.12 -8.49 14.57
C GLY A 140 18.41 -9.25 13.28
N THR A 141 17.37 -9.53 12.49
CA THR A 141 17.49 -10.22 11.19
C THR A 141 17.34 -9.30 9.98
N ASP A 142 16.99 -8.03 10.21
CA ASP A 142 16.68 -7.02 9.18
C ASP A 142 15.58 -7.50 8.23
N VAL A 143 14.49 -8.04 8.79
CA VAL A 143 13.36 -8.60 8.04
C VAL A 143 12.07 -7.91 8.45
N LEU A 144 11.38 -7.32 7.47
CA LEU A 144 9.98 -6.91 7.59
C LEU A 144 9.08 -8.05 7.13
N THR A 145 8.19 -8.50 8.01
CA THR A 145 7.15 -9.48 7.71
C THR A 145 5.80 -8.80 7.68
N LEU A 146 5.19 -8.71 6.51
CA LEU A 146 3.79 -8.39 6.31
C LEU A 146 2.96 -9.66 6.52
N ARG A 147 2.35 -9.78 7.69
CA ARG A 147 1.57 -10.94 8.10
C ARG A 147 0.18 -10.94 7.48
N ASP A 148 -0.39 -9.75 7.33
CA ASP A 148 -1.72 -9.56 6.79
C ASP A 148 -1.84 -8.19 6.13
N ALA A 149 -2.30 -8.16 4.89
CA ALA A 149 -2.79 -6.97 4.22
C ALA A 149 -4.02 -7.37 3.43
N THR A 150 -5.18 -7.34 4.07
CA THR A 150 -6.44 -7.77 3.47
C THR A 150 -7.34 -6.59 3.18
N PHE A 151 -7.86 -6.56 1.96
CA PHE A 151 -9.04 -5.81 1.61
C PHE A 151 -10.17 -6.81 1.36
N ARG A 152 -11.31 -6.66 2.03
CA ARG A 152 -12.42 -7.61 1.88
C ARG A 152 -13.78 -6.96 1.98
N GLY A 153 -14.78 -7.58 1.38
CA GLY A 153 -16.18 -7.23 1.58
C GLY A 153 -17.09 -8.37 1.14
N GLN A 154 -18.24 -8.49 1.80
CA GLN A 154 -19.13 -9.64 1.60
C GLN A 154 -19.64 -9.82 0.16
N GLN A 155 -19.67 -8.74 -0.63
CA GLN A 155 -20.15 -8.75 -2.01
C GLN A 155 -19.04 -8.55 -3.05
N ILE A 156 -17.81 -8.33 -2.63
CA ILE A 156 -16.69 -8.06 -3.54
C ILE A 156 -15.63 -9.16 -3.47
N GLY A 157 -15.64 -9.96 -2.40
CA GLY A 157 -14.66 -11.01 -2.14
C GLY A 157 -13.51 -10.47 -1.30
N HIS A 158 -12.29 -10.95 -1.54
CA HIS A 158 -11.11 -10.51 -0.80
C HIS A 158 -9.84 -10.51 -1.63
N LEU A 159 -8.92 -9.63 -1.25
CA LEU A 159 -7.52 -9.60 -1.68
C LEU A 159 -6.67 -9.61 -0.42
N THR A 160 -5.81 -10.61 -0.26
CA THR A 160 -4.88 -10.73 0.86
C THR A 160 -3.46 -10.79 0.34
N VAL A 161 -2.58 -9.97 0.91
CA VAL A 161 -1.15 -9.99 0.60
C VAL A 161 -0.36 -10.32 1.87
N THR A 162 0.54 -11.28 1.76
CA THR A 162 1.55 -11.55 2.79
C THR A 162 2.92 -11.52 2.16
N ALA A 163 3.92 -10.99 2.86
CA ALA A 163 5.25 -10.83 2.30
C ALA A 163 6.33 -10.83 3.38
N ALA A 164 7.54 -11.21 3.01
CA ALA A 164 8.74 -11.00 3.81
C ALA A 164 9.81 -10.35 2.94
N VAL A 165 10.38 -9.24 3.41
CA VAL A 165 11.45 -8.51 2.73
C VAL A 165 12.60 -8.24 3.69
N ARG A 166 13.83 -8.28 3.18
CA ARG A 166 15.06 -8.00 3.93
C ARG A 166 15.72 -6.73 3.43
N GLY A 167 16.48 -6.05 4.28
CA GLY A 167 17.32 -4.91 3.85
C GLY A 167 16.58 -3.58 3.85
N LEU A 168 15.44 -3.51 4.54
CA LEU A 168 14.61 -2.30 4.59
C LEU A 168 15.04 -1.43 5.76
N ASN A 169 15.67 -0.30 5.45
CA ASN A 169 16.05 0.65 6.49
C ASN A 169 14.86 1.56 6.85
N LEU A 170 14.07 1.15 7.85
CA LEU A 170 12.94 1.93 8.36
C LEU A 170 13.32 3.30 8.96
N ASP A 171 14.58 3.54 9.32
CA ASP A 171 15.05 4.85 9.79
C ASP A 171 15.28 5.85 8.64
N LYS A 172 15.41 5.37 7.39
CA LYS A 172 15.55 6.22 6.20
C LYS A 172 14.22 6.53 5.51
N LEU A 173 13.15 5.87 5.93
CA LEU A 173 11.81 6.09 5.39
C LEU A 173 11.10 7.10 6.28
N ALA A 174 10.91 8.30 5.75
CA ALA A 174 10.00 9.26 6.37
C ALA A 174 8.55 8.81 6.12
N ALA A 175 7.70 8.93 7.13
CA ALA A 175 6.30 8.50 7.05
C ALA A 175 5.46 9.30 6.03
N ASP A 176 5.99 10.43 5.54
CA ASP A 176 5.32 11.41 4.69
C ASP A 176 5.92 11.53 3.28
N GLN A 177 6.88 10.66 2.92
CA GLN A 177 7.52 10.70 1.60
C GLN A 177 7.16 9.49 0.75
N VAL A 178 6.99 9.74 -0.55
CA VAL A 178 6.98 8.68 -1.56
C VAL A 178 8.34 7.98 -1.48
N VAL A 179 8.32 6.66 -1.34
CA VAL A 179 9.54 5.84 -1.19
C VAL A 179 10.47 6.11 -2.36
N ASP A 180 11.63 6.71 -2.07
CA ASP A 180 12.69 6.92 -3.05
C ASP A 180 13.16 5.55 -3.59
N PRO A 181 13.27 5.35 -4.91
CA PRO A 181 13.90 4.16 -5.48
C PRO A 181 15.26 3.81 -4.85
N ALA A 182 16.04 4.79 -4.41
CA ALA A 182 17.29 4.57 -3.68
C ALA A 182 17.07 3.97 -2.28
N ALA A 183 15.92 4.21 -1.64
CA ALA A 183 15.55 3.64 -0.35
C ALA A 183 15.19 2.14 -0.44
N VAL A 184 14.86 1.64 -1.63
CA VAL A 184 14.56 0.21 -1.88
C VAL A 184 15.70 -0.53 -2.59
N ALA A 185 16.78 0.15 -2.95
CA ALA A 185 17.92 -0.45 -3.67
C ALA A 185 18.60 -1.61 -2.91
N GLY A 186 18.49 -1.65 -1.58
CA GLY A 186 19.01 -2.73 -0.72
C GLY A 186 17.98 -3.80 -0.35
N VAL A 187 16.73 -3.67 -0.83
CA VAL A 187 15.63 -4.53 -0.40
C VAL A 187 15.61 -5.82 -1.21
N ALA A 188 15.52 -6.96 -0.52
CA ALA A 188 15.40 -8.27 -1.13
C ALA A 188 14.11 -8.97 -0.69
N LEU A 189 13.36 -9.49 -1.65
CA LEU A 189 12.17 -10.31 -1.43
C LEU A 189 12.57 -11.70 -0.92
N GLN A 190 12.00 -12.12 0.19
CA GLN A 190 12.11 -13.50 0.69
C GLN A 190 10.88 -14.32 0.33
N SER A 191 9.70 -13.72 0.46
CA SER A 191 8.44 -14.34 0.06
C SER A 191 7.39 -13.29 -0.28
N LEU A 192 6.48 -13.65 -1.18
CA LEU A 192 5.24 -12.93 -1.47
C LEU A 192 4.15 -13.97 -1.70
N THR A 193 3.01 -13.80 -1.06
CA THR A 193 1.78 -14.51 -1.44
C THR A 193 0.68 -13.49 -1.65
N VAL A 194 0.00 -13.61 -2.78
CA VAL A 194 -1.20 -12.87 -3.10
C VAL A 194 -2.34 -13.87 -3.24
N GLU A 195 -3.37 -13.70 -2.43
CA GLU A 195 -4.63 -14.44 -2.52
C GLU A 195 -5.73 -13.49 -2.94
N PHE A 196 -6.53 -13.90 -3.91
CA PHE A 196 -7.54 -13.07 -4.50
C PHE A 196 -8.76 -13.91 -4.84
N ASP A 197 -9.91 -13.63 -4.23
CA ASP A 197 -11.19 -14.21 -4.60
C ASP A 197 -12.11 -13.10 -5.08
N ASN A 198 -12.41 -13.11 -6.38
CA ASN A 198 -13.21 -12.06 -6.98
C ASN A 198 -14.70 -12.38 -6.97
N GLN A 199 -15.45 -11.64 -6.14
CA GLN A 199 -16.92 -11.66 -6.16
C GLN A 199 -17.50 -10.34 -6.69
N GLY A 200 -16.66 -9.47 -7.28
CA GLY A 200 -17.04 -8.13 -7.73
C GLY A 200 -15.98 -7.06 -7.41
N MET A 201 -14.91 -7.41 -6.69
CA MET A 201 -13.81 -6.50 -6.34
C MET A 201 -13.09 -5.96 -7.57
N PHE A 202 -12.75 -6.82 -8.53
CA PHE A 202 -12.04 -6.39 -9.74
C PHE A 202 -12.89 -5.38 -10.52
N GLU A 203 -14.17 -5.69 -10.72
CA GLU A 203 -15.11 -4.85 -11.45
C GLU A 203 -15.38 -3.52 -10.74
N GLY A 204 -15.53 -3.56 -9.41
CA GLY A 204 -15.85 -2.39 -8.60
C GLY A 204 -14.68 -1.44 -8.35
N TYR A 205 -13.44 -1.94 -8.32
CA TYR A 205 -12.28 -1.15 -7.84
C TYR A 205 -11.09 -1.10 -8.80
N ALA A 206 -10.82 -2.16 -9.57
CA ALA A 206 -9.63 -2.22 -10.44
C ALA A 206 -9.95 -1.85 -11.90
N LEU A 207 -11.12 -2.25 -12.39
CA LEU A 207 -11.45 -2.13 -13.81
C LEU A 207 -11.52 -0.67 -14.27
N LEU A 208 -12.16 0.23 -13.52
CA LEU A 208 -12.28 1.64 -13.91
C LEU A 208 -10.91 2.34 -14.05
N PRO A 209 -10.00 2.29 -13.04
CA PRO A 209 -8.65 2.82 -13.22
C PRO A 209 -7.90 2.25 -14.42
N ILE A 210 -8.04 0.94 -14.68
CA ILE A 210 -7.40 0.29 -15.84
C ILE A 210 -7.98 0.84 -17.15
N LEU A 211 -9.30 1.01 -17.24
CA LEU A 211 -9.95 1.61 -18.41
C LEU A 211 -9.53 3.07 -18.63
N PHE A 212 -9.36 3.85 -17.57
CA PHE A 212 -8.83 5.22 -17.66
C PHE A 212 -7.35 5.29 -18.08
N ALA A 213 -6.59 4.21 -17.87
CA ALA A 213 -5.21 4.11 -18.33
C ALA A 213 -5.09 3.69 -19.81
N LEU A 214 -6.19 3.31 -20.48
CA LEU A 214 -6.18 3.05 -21.90
C LEU A 214 -5.99 4.37 -22.69
N PRO A 215 -5.19 4.37 -23.77
CA PRO A 215 -5.03 5.55 -24.62
C PRO A 215 -6.39 6.05 -25.15
N ASP A 216 -6.64 7.33 -24.91
CA ASP A 216 -7.74 8.19 -25.35
C ASP A 216 -8.95 7.46 -25.96
N GLY A 217 -10.01 7.24 -25.17
CA GLY A 217 -11.46 7.18 -25.49
C GLY A 217 -12.03 6.42 -26.72
N GLU A 218 -11.22 6.07 -27.71
CA GLU A 218 -11.49 5.45 -29.00
C GLU A 218 -11.08 3.97 -29.02
N THR A 219 -10.29 3.55 -28.03
CA THR A 219 -9.96 2.13 -27.84
C THR A 219 -11.21 1.39 -27.37
N ASP A 220 -11.77 0.55 -28.24
CA ASP A 220 -12.82 -0.40 -27.87
C ASP A 220 -12.36 -1.22 -26.64
N PRO A 221 -13.00 -1.07 -25.46
CA PRO A 221 -12.60 -1.77 -24.25
C PRO A 221 -12.64 -3.29 -24.41
N GLU A 222 -13.60 -3.81 -25.18
CA GLU A 222 -13.71 -5.25 -25.42
C GLU A 222 -12.55 -5.75 -26.27
N GLY A 223 -12.23 -5.04 -27.36
CA GLY A 223 -11.06 -5.29 -28.19
C GLY A 223 -9.74 -5.19 -27.41
N ALA A 224 -9.59 -4.19 -26.53
CA ALA A 224 -8.41 -4.04 -25.68
C ALA A 224 -8.25 -5.21 -24.70
N VAL A 225 -9.33 -5.63 -24.05
CA VAL A 225 -9.32 -6.80 -23.16
C VAL A 225 -8.98 -8.06 -23.94
N ALA A 226 -9.56 -8.27 -25.12
CA ALA A 226 -9.25 -9.42 -25.97
C ALA A 226 -7.77 -9.45 -26.39
N ALA A 227 -7.22 -8.30 -26.80
CA ALA A 227 -5.81 -8.15 -27.15
C ALA A 227 -4.89 -8.43 -25.94
N ALA A 228 -5.21 -7.87 -24.77
CA ALA A 228 -4.47 -8.09 -23.53
C ALA A 228 -4.49 -9.57 -23.10
N LYS A 229 -5.63 -10.26 -23.28
CA LYS A 229 -5.73 -11.70 -23.02
C LYS A 229 -4.84 -12.51 -23.96
N LEU A 230 -4.84 -12.19 -25.26
CA LEU A 230 -3.97 -12.86 -26.22
C LEU A 230 -2.49 -12.62 -25.89
N GLN A 231 -2.11 -11.39 -25.56
CA GLN A 231 -0.75 -11.04 -25.16
C GLN A 231 -0.33 -11.75 -23.86
N GLY A 232 -1.19 -11.75 -22.83
CA GLY A 232 -0.94 -12.46 -21.58
C GLY A 232 -0.79 -13.97 -21.79
N MET A 233 -1.63 -14.57 -22.64
CA MET A 233 -1.52 -15.98 -23.02
C MET A 233 -0.20 -16.28 -23.75
N ALA A 234 0.25 -15.39 -24.64
CA ALA A 234 1.54 -15.53 -25.32
C ALA A 234 2.73 -15.46 -24.35
N GLN A 235 2.63 -14.64 -23.30
CA GLN A 235 3.66 -14.51 -22.25
C GLN A 235 3.79 -15.76 -21.37
N LEU A 236 2.81 -16.67 -21.35
CA LEU A 236 2.93 -17.94 -20.62
C LEU A 236 4.10 -18.79 -21.11
N ALA A 237 4.52 -18.65 -22.38
CA ALA A 237 5.70 -19.33 -22.89
C ALA A 237 6.98 -18.94 -22.12
N ILE A 238 7.05 -17.72 -21.59
CA ILE A 238 8.17 -17.25 -20.77
C ILE A 238 8.19 -17.97 -19.43
N LEU A 239 7.02 -18.17 -18.80
CA LEU A 239 6.91 -18.94 -17.56
C LEU A 239 7.33 -20.40 -17.76
N VAL A 240 6.93 -21.01 -18.88
CA VAL A 240 7.37 -22.35 -19.26
C VAL A 240 8.88 -22.41 -19.45
N ALA A 241 9.47 -21.46 -20.20
CA ALA A 241 10.91 -21.36 -20.40
C ALA A 241 11.67 -21.09 -19.09
N ALA A 242 11.02 -20.42 -18.13
CA ALA A 242 11.51 -20.18 -16.79
C ALA A 242 11.39 -21.41 -15.86
N GLY A 243 10.82 -22.52 -16.33
CA GLY A 243 10.66 -23.74 -15.53
C GLY A 243 9.58 -23.65 -14.46
N VAL A 244 8.64 -22.69 -14.57
CA VAL A 244 7.48 -22.63 -13.68
C VAL A 244 6.66 -23.94 -13.81
N PRO A 245 6.16 -24.51 -12.70
CA PRO A 245 5.39 -25.76 -12.75
C PRO A 245 4.21 -25.69 -13.72
N LYS A 246 3.99 -26.77 -14.47
CA LYS A 246 2.93 -26.83 -15.50
C LYS A 246 1.55 -26.47 -14.94
N ASP A 247 1.24 -26.94 -13.74
CA ASP A 247 -0.04 -26.67 -13.08
C ASP A 247 -0.21 -25.18 -12.75
N SER A 248 0.88 -24.50 -12.36
CA SER A 248 0.89 -23.06 -12.11
C SER A 248 0.74 -22.25 -13.40
N VAL A 249 1.43 -22.65 -14.48
CA VAL A 249 1.25 -22.02 -15.80
C VAL A 249 -0.20 -22.18 -16.28
N ALA A 250 -0.78 -23.37 -16.11
CA ALA A 250 -2.17 -23.63 -16.46
C ALA A 250 -3.16 -22.81 -15.61
N ALA A 251 -2.92 -22.68 -14.31
CA ALA A 251 -3.72 -21.84 -13.41
C ALA A 251 -3.70 -20.36 -13.85
N ILE A 252 -2.52 -19.80 -14.11
CA ILE A 252 -2.39 -18.42 -14.61
C ILE A 252 -3.09 -18.27 -15.96
N GLY A 253 -2.96 -19.24 -16.87
CA GLY A 253 -3.67 -19.22 -18.14
C GLY A 253 -5.19 -19.20 -17.98
N ARG A 254 -5.75 -20.02 -17.08
CA ARG A 254 -7.19 -19.99 -16.78
C ARG A 254 -7.63 -18.64 -16.17
N PHE A 255 -6.81 -18.05 -15.30
CA PHE A 255 -7.07 -16.73 -14.73
C PHE A 255 -7.05 -15.62 -15.79
N ILE A 256 -6.10 -15.63 -16.72
CA ILE A 256 -6.06 -14.68 -17.85
C ILE A 256 -7.29 -14.87 -18.74
N GLN A 257 -7.67 -16.13 -19.03
CA GLN A 257 -8.82 -16.43 -19.87
C GLN A 257 -10.16 -16.01 -19.25
N SER A 258 -10.28 -15.96 -17.92
CA SER A 258 -11.50 -15.53 -17.23
C SER A 258 -11.68 -14.02 -17.16
N MET A 259 -10.66 -13.24 -17.54
CA MET A 259 -10.79 -11.79 -17.69
C MET A 259 -11.90 -11.40 -18.70
N PRO A 260 -12.64 -10.30 -18.47
CA PRO A 260 -12.44 -9.29 -17.43
C PRO A 260 -13.11 -9.61 -16.07
N GLN A 261 -13.74 -10.78 -15.93
CA GLN A 261 -14.46 -11.17 -14.72
C GLN A 261 -13.92 -12.50 -14.19
N PRO A 262 -12.67 -12.53 -13.69
CA PRO A 262 -12.17 -13.74 -13.03
C PRO A 262 -13.09 -14.10 -11.87
N ARG A 263 -13.33 -15.39 -11.65
CA ARG A 263 -14.22 -15.91 -10.60
C ARG A 263 -13.52 -17.04 -9.88
N GLY A 264 -13.71 -17.08 -8.56
CA GLY A 264 -13.09 -18.06 -7.69
C GLY A 264 -11.70 -17.65 -7.21
N PRO A 265 -11.11 -18.46 -6.32
CA PRO A 265 -9.88 -18.13 -5.63
C PRO A 265 -8.66 -18.29 -6.54
N PHE A 266 -7.94 -17.21 -6.74
CA PHE A 266 -6.60 -17.17 -7.31
C PHE A 266 -5.57 -17.04 -6.19
N ARG A 267 -4.50 -17.83 -6.24
CA ARG A 267 -3.34 -17.69 -5.36
C ARG A 267 -2.07 -17.67 -6.19
N LEU A 268 -1.20 -16.72 -5.90
CA LEU A 268 0.15 -16.60 -6.45
C LEU A 268 1.13 -16.57 -5.29
N SER A 269 2.19 -17.38 -5.34
CA SER A 269 3.25 -17.39 -4.34
C SER A 269 4.61 -17.31 -5.01
N LEU A 270 5.47 -16.44 -4.48
CA LEU A 270 6.88 -16.30 -4.82
C LEU A 270 7.70 -16.65 -3.56
N ALA A 271 8.71 -17.49 -3.71
CA ALA A 271 9.56 -17.93 -2.61
C ALA A 271 11.02 -18.08 -3.08
N PRO A 272 11.65 -16.97 -3.53
CA PRO A 272 12.99 -17.01 -4.09
C PRO A 272 14.00 -17.58 -3.09
N GLN A 273 14.89 -18.45 -3.59
CA GLN A 273 16.03 -18.96 -2.83
C GLN A 273 17.29 -18.91 -3.70
N PRO A 274 18.27 -18.03 -3.40
CA PRO A 274 18.32 -17.06 -2.29
C PRO A 274 17.32 -15.90 -2.43
N PRO A 275 17.12 -15.04 -1.39
CA PRO A 275 16.27 -13.85 -1.48
C PRO A 275 16.58 -13.00 -2.72
N PHE A 276 15.53 -12.47 -3.35
CA PHE A 276 15.60 -11.81 -4.64
C PHE A 276 15.71 -10.28 -4.50
N PRO A 277 16.82 -9.63 -4.90
CA PRO A 277 16.97 -8.18 -4.83
C PRO A 277 15.95 -7.46 -5.70
N LEU A 278 15.13 -6.58 -5.12
CA LEU A 278 14.09 -5.85 -5.86
C LEU A 278 14.67 -4.88 -6.90
N ALA A 279 15.89 -4.41 -6.70
CA ALA A 279 16.62 -3.59 -7.67
C ALA A 279 16.74 -4.28 -9.04
N GLU A 280 16.82 -5.61 -9.08
CA GLU A 280 16.88 -6.35 -10.35
C GLU A 280 15.57 -6.29 -11.15
N LEU A 281 14.43 -5.95 -10.52
CA LEU A 281 13.18 -5.69 -11.26
C LEU A 281 13.22 -4.34 -11.97
N ALA A 282 13.91 -3.34 -11.39
CA ALA A 282 14.01 -2.01 -11.98
C ALA A 282 14.88 -1.98 -13.24
N GLU A 283 15.74 -2.99 -13.43
CA GLU A 283 16.56 -3.18 -14.63
C GLU A 283 15.81 -3.83 -15.80
N LEU A 284 14.55 -4.22 -15.59
CA LEU A 284 13.65 -4.70 -16.64
C LEU A 284 13.00 -3.50 -17.34
N GLU A 285 13.71 -2.92 -18.32
CA GLU A 285 13.10 -2.00 -19.28
C GLU A 285 12.08 -2.75 -20.17
N PRO A 286 11.07 -2.07 -20.78
CA PRO A 286 10.16 -2.67 -21.73
C PRO A 286 10.60 -2.51 -23.20
N GLY A 287 10.62 -3.61 -23.98
CA GLY A 287 10.59 -3.61 -25.45
C GLY A 287 11.54 -4.53 -26.26
N GLY A 288 12.37 -5.42 -25.66
CA GLY A 288 13.48 -6.10 -26.37
C GLY A 288 13.64 -7.63 -26.20
N ILE A 289 14.28 -8.31 -27.18
CA ILE A 289 14.58 -9.77 -27.13
C ILE A 289 15.57 -10.12 -25.99
N SER A 290 16.53 -9.23 -25.70
CA SER A 290 17.44 -9.35 -24.55
C SER A 290 16.69 -9.33 -23.22
N GLU A 291 15.52 -8.69 -23.16
CA GLU A 291 14.68 -8.65 -21.95
C GLU A 291 13.96 -9.96 -21.74
N LEU A 292 13.55 -10.68 -22.79
CA LEU A 292 12.92 -11.98 -22.64
C LEU A 292 13.85 -12.96 -21.92
N ALA A 293 15.15 -12.93 -22.24
CA ALA A 293 16.17 -13.72 -21.56
C ALA A 293 16.36 -13.27 -20.10
N LYS A 294 16.42 -11.95 -19.85
CA LYS A 294 16.52 -11.39 -18.49
C LYS A 294 15.30 -11.74 -17.63
N LEU A 295 14.10 -11.53 -18.15
CA LEU A 295 12.83 -11.86 -17.51
C LEU A 295 12.73 -13.36 -17.22
N THR A 296 13.13 -14.21 -18.16
CA THR A 296 13.20 -15.66 -17.93
C THR A 296 14.17 -16.01 -16.79
N ALA A 297 15.34 -15.37 -16.73
CA ALA A 297 16.31 -15.58 -15.66
C ALA A 297 15.81 -15.10 -14.28
N VAL A 298 15.11 -13.97 -14.25
CA VAL A 298 14.44 -13.46 -13.04
C VAL A 298 13.37 -14.45 -12.57
N LEU A 299 12.44 -14.83 -13.45
CA LEU A 299 11.34 -15.75 -13.11
C LEU A 299 11.83 -17.11 -12.60
N LYS A 300 12.94 -17.63 -13.15
CA LYS A 300 13.60 -18.85 -12.65
C LYS A 300 13.97 -18.77 -11.18
N ARG A 301 14.38 -17.60 -10.71
CA ARG A 301 14.83 -17.39 -9.31
C ARG A 301 13.69 -17.13 -8.34
N LEU A 302 12.51 -16.74 -8.82
CA LEU A 302 11.37 -16.39 -7.97
C LEU A 302 10.66 -17.60 -7.35
N ASN A 303 10.92 -18.82 -7.85
CA ASN A 303 10.22 -20.05 -7.44
C ASN A 303 8.70 -19.86 -7.42
N LEU A 304 8.17 -19.38 -8.55
CA LEU A 304 6.76 -19.02 -8.69
C LEU A 304 5.86 -20.26 -8.68
N THR A 305 4.80 -20.21 -7.87
CA THR A 305 3.67 -21.15 -7.92
C THR A 305 2.35 -20.40 -7.96
N ALA A 306 1.34 -21.01 -8.59
CA ALA A 306 0.01 -20.44 -8.70
C ALA A 306 -1.09 -21.51 -8.71
N SER A 307 -2.28 -21.14 -8.27
CA SER A 307 -3.52 -21.93 -8.36
C SER A 307 -4.71 -21.04 -8.71
N TYR A 308 -5.64 -21.58 -9.51
CA TYR A 308 -6.89 -20.97 -9.94
C TYR A 308 -7.93 -22.06 -10.24
#